data_AF-A0A4Y1RY99-F1
#
_entry.id   AF-A0A4Y1RY99-F1
#
_cell.length_a   1.000
_cell.length_b   1.000
_cell.length_c   1.000
_cell.angle_alpha   90.00
_cell.angle_beta   90.00
_cell.angle_gamma   90.00
#
_symmetry.space_group_name_H-M   'P 1'
#
loop_
_entity.id
_entity.type
_entity.pdbx_description
1 polymer ?
#
loop_
_entity_poly.entity_id
_entity_poly.type
_entity_poly.pdbx_seq_one_letter_code
_entity_poly.pdbx_strand_id
1 'polypeptide(L)'
;MVDDGVEVNDATVVSVLRACAETGALGVGRRVHGVVEGRGIGLKANVNSALIDMYAKCGCIRSARQVFDDIVDKDVFAWTAMISGLASHGHCQDAIDLFRKMQGFGIKPDERTMTAVLSACRNAGQVAEGYAYLRSMQNEYGVRPTIQHYGCMVDLLARAGHLKEAEEFIRKMPIEPMWLCVET
;
A
#
# COMPACT_ATOMS: atom_id res chain seq x y z
N MET A 1 8.72 -24.88 -37.39
CA MET A 1 9.87 -23.96 -37.44
C MET A 1 9.95 -23.32 -36.07
N VAL A 2 11.08 -23.59 -35.41
CA VAL A 2 11.56 -23.10 -34.11
C VAL A 2 10.61 -22.17 -33.35
N ASP A 3 10.05 -22.71 -32.26
CA ASP A 3 9.53 -21.98 -31.11
C ASP A 3 10.68 -21.12 -30.59
N ASP A 4 10.71 -19.84 -30.98
CA ASP A 4 11.61 -18.85 -30.39
C ASP A 4 11.17 -18.70 -28.93
N GLY A 5 11.83 -19.49 -28.07
CA GLY A 5 11.61 -19.52 -26.64
C GLY A 5 11.85 -18.14 -26.05
N VAL A 6 10.77 -17.37 -25.90
CA VAL A 6 10.76 -16.18 -25.05
C VAL A 6 11.00 -16.68 -23.64
N GLU A 7 12.25 -16.56 -23.17
CA GLU A 7 12.58 -16.81 -21.77
C GLU A 7 11.72 -15.88 -20.91
N VAL A 8 10.79 -16.48 -20.17
CA VAL A 8 9.99 -15.76 -19.18
C VAL A 8 10.96 -15.18 -18.14
N ASN A 9 11.18 -13.87 -18.25
CA ASN A 9 11.96 -13.10 -17.30
C ASN A 9 11.04 -12.38 -16.31
N ASP A 10 11.63 -11.79 -15.27
CA ASP A 10 10.85 -11.17 -14.18
C ASP A 10 9.96 -10.04 -14.67
N ALA A 11 10.39 -9.30 -15.69
CA ALA A 11 9.62 -8.19 -16.25
C ALA A 11 8.33 -8.70 -16.91
N THR A 12 8.40 -9.82 -17.64
CA THR A 12 7.23 -10.50 -18.21
C THR A 12 6.30 -11.01 -17.11
N VAL A 13 6.84 -11.59 -16.04
CA VAL A 13 6.02 -12.05 -14.90
C VAL A 13 5.31 -10.88 -14.23
N VAL A 14 6.04 -9.82 -13.90
CA VAL A 14 5.49 -8.62 -13.23
C VAL A 14 4.42 -7.95 -14.08
N SER A 15 4.60 -7.85 -15.41
CA SER A 15 3.59 -7.25 -16.28
C SER A 15 2.30 -8.08 -16.33
N VAL A 16 2.40 -9.41 -16.43
CA VAL A 16 1.25 -10.31 -16.40
C VAL A 16 0.53 -10.26 -15.05
N LEU A 17 1.28 -10.25 -13.94
CA LEU A 17 0.70 -10.15 -12.60
C LEU A 17 -0.06 -8.84 -12.40
N ARG A 18 0.48 -7.71 -12.90
CA ARG A 18 -0.22 -6.42 -12.89
C ARG A 18 -1.52 -6.46 -13.68
N ALA A 19 -1.49 -7.00 -14.90
CA ALA A 19 -2.69 -7.16 -15.71
C ALA A 19 -3.74 -8.04 -14.99
N CYS A 20 -3.31 -9.11 -14.31
CA CYS A 20 -4.21 -9.94 -13.50
C CYS A 20 -4.79 -9.17 -12.31
N ALA A 21 -3.99 -8.33 -11.65
CA ALA A 21 -4.42 -7.49 -10.54
C ALA A 21 -5.49 -6.47 -10.96
N GLU A 22 -5.34 -5.89 -12.14
CA GLU A 22 -6.29 -4.90 -12.70
C GLU A 22 -7.58 -5.54 -13.22
N THR A 23 -7.50 -6.75 -13.77
CA THR A 23 -8.64 -7.47 -14.34
C THR A 23 -9.33 -8.44 -13.37
N GLY A 24 -8.76 -8.62 -12.18
CA GLY A 24 -9.23 -9.62 -11.20
C GLY A 24 -9.03 -11.07 -11.66
N ALA A 25 -8.12 -11.33 -12.60
CA ALA A 25 -7.90 -12.64 -13.21
C ALA A 25 -7.13 -13.62 -12.29
N LEU A 26 -7.69 -13.93 -11.12
CA LEU A 26 -7.07 -14.77 -10.09
C LEU A 26 -6.62 -16.14 -10.60
N GLY A 27 -7.40 -16.75 -11.50
CA GLY A 27 -7.08 -18.05 -12.08
C GLY A 27 -5.81 -18.03 -12.94
N VAL A 28 -5.53 -16.92 -13.64
CA VAL A 28 -4.29 -16.72 -14.39
C VAL A 28 -3.16 -16.41 -13.43
N GLY A 29 -3.37 -15.51 -12.47
CA GLY A 29 -2.39 -15.16 -11.44
C GLY A 29 -1.85 -16.35 -10.67
N ARG A 30 -2.71 -17.32 -10.29
CA ARG A 30 -2.28 -18.57 -9.64
C ARG A 30 -1.39 -19.45 -10.51
N ARG A 31 -1.68 -19.54 -11.82
CA ARG A 31 -0.84 -20.30 -12.76
C ARG A 31 0.53 -19.66 -12.89
N VAL A 32 0.56 -18.32 -13.02
CA VAL A 32 1.80 -17.55 -13.06
C VAL A 32 2.60 -17.74 -11.78
N HIS A 33 1.96 -17.71 -10.61
CA HIS A 33 2.63 -17.97 -9.34
C HIS A 33 3.29 -19.37 -9.31
N GLY A 34 2.60 -20.42 -9.76
CA GLY A 34 3.19 -21.75 -9.87
C GLY A 34 4.40 -21.82 -10.83
N VAL A 35 4.38 -21.05 -11.94
CA VAL A 35 5.55 -20.92 -12.84
C VAL A 35 6.71 -20.20 -12.14
N VAL A 36 6.41 -19.17 -11.36
CA VAL A 36 7.41 -18.42 -10.58
C VAL A 36 8.11 -19.32 -9.56
N GLU A 37 7.35 -20.13 -8.82
CA GLU A 37 7.88 -21.11 -7.86
C GLU A 37 8.72 -22.18 -8.57
N GLY A 38 8.19 -22.79 -9.64
CA GLY A 38 8.87 -23.86 -10.38
C GLY A 38 10.17 -23.43 -11.06
N ARG A 39 10.37 -22.13 -11.30
CA ARG A 39 11.60 -21.57 -11.91
C ARG A 39 12.51 -20.84 -10.93
N GLY A 40 12.15 -20.77 -9.64
CA GLY A 40 12.92 -20.02 -8.64
C GLY A 40 12.93 -18.50 -8.86
N ILE A 41 12.01 -17.96 -9.67
CA ILE A 41 11.89 -16.52 -9.96
C ILE A 41 11.35 -15.76 -8.73
N GLY A 42 10.65 -16.45 -7.82
CA GLY A 42 10.06 -15.89 -6.60
C GLY A 42 11.07 -15.43 -5.55
N LEU A 43 12.37 -15.55 -5.80
CA LEU A 43 13.40 -14.98 -4.92
C LEU A 43 13.58 -13.47 -5.11
N LYS A 44 12.98 -12.89 -6.16
CA LYS A 44 13.18 -11.48 -6.52
C LYS A 44 12.08 -10.59 -5.93
N ALA A 45 12.50 -9.51 -5.28
CA ALA A 45 11.61 -8.66 -4.50
C ALA A 45 10.50 -7.97 -5.33
N ASN A 46 10.80 -7.60 -6.58
CA ASN A 46 9.82 -7.04 -7.52
C ASN A 46 8.72 -8.04 -7.92
N VAL A 47 9.04 -9.33 -8.01
CA VAL A 47 8.06 -10.39 -8.31
C VAL A 47 7.19 -10.66 -7.10
N ASN A 48 7.78 -10.72 -5.90
CA ASN A 48 7.05 -10.95 -4.65
C ASN A 48 6.06 -9.83 -4.34
N SER A 49 6.47 -8.57 -4.46
CA SER A 49 5.56 -7.43 -4.30
C SER A 49 4.43 -7.44 -5.34
N ALA A 50 4.70 -7.84 -6.60
CA ALA A 50 3.67 -7.99 -7.63
C ALA A 50 2.70 -9.15 -7.34
N LEU A 51 3.17 -10.27 -6.78
CA LEU A 51 2.32 -11.39 -6.35
C LEU A 51 1.40 -10.97 -5.20
N ILE A 52 1.93 -10.27 -4.20
CA ILE A 52 1.14 -9.74 -3.07
C ILE A 52 0.05 -8.81 -3.60
N ASP A 53 0.40 -7.83 -4.44
CA ASP A 53 -0.55 -6.87 -5.02
C ASP A 53 -1.62 -7.57 -5.86
N MET A 54 -1.22 -8.55 -6.70
CA MET A 54 -2.14 -9.34 -7.52
C MET A 54 -3.13 -10.12 -6.66
N TYR A 55 -2.66 -10.87 -5.66
CA TYR A 55 -3.56 -11.63 -4.80
C TYR A 55 -4.48 -10.73 -3.99
N ALA A 56 -3.96 -9.61 -3.46
CA ALA A 56 -4.76 -8.64 -2.73
C ALA A 56 -5.86 -8.07 -3.63
N LYS A 57 -5.53 -7.49 -4.79
CA LYS A 57 -6.53 -6.91 -5.71
C LYS A 57 -7.51 -7.92 -6.29
N CYS A 58 -7.12 -9.18 -6.41
CA CYS A 58 -8.03 -10.28 -6.75
C CYS A 58 -8.95 -10.73 -5.60
N GLY A 59 -8.97 -10.05 -4.46
CA GLY A 59 -9.80 -10.39 -3.30
C GLY A 59 -9.29 -11.57 -2.48
N CYS A 60 -8.06 -12.04 -2.72
CA CYS A 60 -7.49 -13.21 -2.06
C CYS A 60 -6.42 -12.82 -1.03
N ILE A 61 -6.82 -12.01 -0.05
CA ILE A 61 -5.90 -11.41 0.94
C ILE A 61 -5.10 -12.44 1.75
N ARG A 62 -5.66 -13.65 1.98
CA ARG A 62 -4.95 -14.75 2.66
C ARG A 62 -3.76 -15.25 1.87
N SER A 63 -3.89 -15.41 0.55
CA SER A 63 -2.77 -15.81 -0.31
C SER A 63 -1.74 -14.69 -0.45
N ALA A 64 -2.19 -13.43 -0.50
CA ALA A 64 -1.27 -12.29 -0.43
C ALA A 64 -0.43 -12.32 0.86
N ARG A 65 -1.08 -12.62 1.99
CA ARG A 65 -0.42 -12.74 3.28
C ARG A 65 0.57 -13.91 3.34
N GLN A 66 0.21 -15.05 2.77
CA GLN A 66 1.12 -16.20 2.68
C GLN A 66 2.39 -15.84 1.90
N VAL A 67 2.25 -15.27 0.70
CA VAL A 67 3.41 -14.81 -0.10
C VAL A 67 4.25 -13.82 0.70
N PHE A 68 3.62 -12.88 1.40
CA PHE A 68 4.34 -11.94 2.25
C PHE A 68 5.13 -12.64 3.36
N ASP A 69 4.49 -13.56 4.10
CA ASP A 69 5.14 -14.26 5.22
C ASP A 69 6.33 -15.12 4.75
N ASP A 70 6.25 -15.72 3.56
CA ASP A 70 7.30 -16.58 2.97
C ASP A 70 8.56 -15.80 2.53
N ILE A 71 8.50 -14.47 2.40
CA ILE A 71 9.67 -13.65 2.07
C ILE A 71 10.60 -13.54 3.28
N VAL A 72 11.84 -14.03 3.15
CA VAL A 72 12.84 -13.93 4.23
C VAL A 72 13.27 -12.50 4.50
N ASP A 73 13.69 -11.78 3.45
CA ASP A 73 14.12 -10.38 3.52
C ASP A 73 13.12 -9.49 2.77
N LYS A 74 12.28 -8.80 3.54
CA LYS A 74 11.15 -8.02 3.01
C LYS A 74 11.60 -6.59 2.76
N ASP A 75 11.60 -6.18 1.50
CA ASP A 75 11.83 -4.80 1.12
C ASP A 75 10.61 -3.91 1.36
N VAL A 76 10.79 -2.59 1.23
CA VAL A 76 9.71 -1.60 1.40
C VAL A 76 8.50 -1.94 0.53
N PHE A 77 8.69 -2.41 -0.70
CA PHE A 77 7.58 -2.69 -1.63
C PHE A 77 6.71 -3.85 -1.17
N ALA A 78 7.29 -4.92 -0.61
CA ALA A 78 6.52 -6.03 -0.03
C ALA A 78 5.68 -5.58 1.18
N TRP A 79 6.26 -4.77 2.07
CA TRP A 79 5.54 -4.17 3.20
C TRP A 79 4.40 -3.27 2.71
N THR A 80 4.69 -2.33 1.79
CA THR A 80 3.70 -1.41 1.22
C THR A 80 2.54 -2.18 0.58
N ALA A 81 2.82 -3.21 -0.22
CA ALA A 81 1.81 -4.00 -0.91
C ALA A 81 0.88 -4.72 0.08
N MET A 82 1.44 -5.34 1.13
CA MET A 82 0.64 -6.05 2.12
C MET A 82 -0.17 -5.10 3.00
N ILE A 83 0.42 -3.99 3.48
CA ILE A 83 -0.26 -2.97 4.28
C ILE A 83 -1.42 -2.36 3.48
N SER A 84 -1.18 -2.00 2.22
CA SER A 84 -2.21 -1.47 1.32
C SER A 84 -3.33 -2.49 1.09
N GLY A 85 -2.97 -3.75 0.84
CA GLY A 85 -3.92 -4.84 0.69
C GLY A 85 -4.84 -4.99 1.91
N LEU A 86 -4.28 -5.02 3.13
CA LEU A 86 -5.04 -5.13 4.37
C LEU A 86 -5.99 -3.93 4.55
N ALA A 87 -5.49 -2.71 4.36
CA ALA A 87 -6.27 -1.49 4.48
C ALA A 87 -7.47 -1.46 3.50
N SER A 88 -7.27 -1.86 2.24
CA SER A 88 -8.33 -1.91 1.23
C SER A 88 -9.37 -3.00 1.48
N HIS A 89 -9.02 -4.07 2.20
CA HIS A 89 -9.94 -5.17 2.53
C HIS A 89 -10.62 -5.00 3.90
N GLY A 90 -10.48 -3.84 4.54
CA GLY A 90 -11.10 -3.54 5.83
C GLY A 90 -10.38 -4.14 7.03
N HIS A 91 -9.23 -4.81 6.84
CA HIS A 91 -8.36 -5.32 7.89
C HIS A 91 -7.50 -4.20 8.48
N CYS A 92 -8.16 -3.14 8.96
CA CYS A 92 -7.51 -1.87 9.29
C CYS A 92 -6.55 -2.00 10.47
N GLN A 93 -6.95 -2.74 11.51
CA GLN A 93 -6.09 -2.98 12.67
C GLN A 93 -4.85 -3.81 12.28
N ASP A 94 -5.02 -4.85 11.46
CA ASP A 94 -3.90 -5.66 10.96
C ASP A 94 -2.94 -4.82 10.12
N ALA A 95 -3.44 -3.88 9.32
CA ALA A 95 -2.60 -2.96 8.54
C ALA A 95 -1.75 -2.04 9.44
N ILE A 96 -2.35 -1.50 10.50
CA ILE A 96 -1.68 -0.64 11.48
C ILE A 96 -0.64 -1.44 12.28
N ASP A 97 -0.97 -2.65 12.71
CA ASP A 97 -0.03 -3.51 13.43
C ASP A 97 1.11 -3.98 12.54
N LEU A 98 0.84 -4.24 11.26
CA LEU A 98 1.89 -4.55 10.29
C LEU A 98 2.80 -3.35 10.02
N PHE A 99 2.26 -2.14 9.98
CA PHE A 99 3.06 -0.92 9.90
C PHE A 99 3.95 -0.72 11.13
N ARG A 100 3.43 -0.95 12.34
CA ARG A 100 4.25 -0.93 13.57
C ARG A 100 5.39 -1.93 13.52
N LYS A 101 5.15 -3.13 12.97
CA LYS A 101 6.21 -4.12 12.72
C LYS A 101 7.24 -3.60 11.72
N MET A 102 6.82 -3.05 10.59
CA MET A 102 7.71 -2.43 9.60
C MET A 102 8.64 -1.38 10.24
N GLN A 103 8.09 -0.52 11.10
CA GLN A 103 8.84 0.47 11.89
C GLN A 103 9.85 -0.22 12.83
N GLY A 104 9.44 -1.28 13.52
CA GLY A 104 10.31 -2.06 14.41
C GLY A 104 11.49 -2.75 13.69
N PHE A 105 11.34 -3.07 12.41
CA PHE A 105 12.43 -3.55 11.55
C PHE A 105 13.31 -2.42 10.98
N GLY A 106 13.00 -1.15 11.28
CA GLY A 106 13.73 0.01 10.78
C GLY A 106 13.52 0.27 9.29
N ILE A 107 12.50 -0.32 8.67
CA ILE A 107 12.20 -0.11 7.25
C ILE A 107 11.43 1.19 7.09
N LYS A 108 11.98 2.12 6.31
CA LYS A 108 11.37 3.42 6.07
C LYS A 108 10.16 3.28 5.14
N PRO A 109 8.98 3.77 5.54
CA PRO A 109 7.81 3.78 4.69
C PRO A 109 7.93 4.81 3.57
N ASP A 110 7.32 4.48 2.43
CA ASP A 110 7.13 5.40 1.32
C ASP A 110 5.78 6.13 1.39
N GLU A 111 5.53 7.06 0.46
CA GLU A 111 4.27 7.81 0.39
C GLU A 111 3.03 6.90 0.32
N ARG A 112 3.12 5.80 -0.44
CA ARG A 112 2.03 4.82 -0.59
C ARG A 112 1.73 4.12 0.74
N THR A 113 2.75 3.75 1.49
CA THR A 113 2.60 3.16 2.82
C THR A 113 1.87 4.14 3.75
N MET A 114 2.29 5.40 3.76
CA MET A 114 1.67 6.42 4.62
C MET A 114 0.20 6.66 4.26
N THR A 115 -0.14 6.70 2.96
CA THR A 115 -1.53 6.76 2.50
C THR A 115 -2.35 5.57 2.96
N ALA A 116 -1.81 4.35 2.86
CA ALA A 116 -2.49 3.12 3.27
C ALA A 116 -2.76 3.11 4.79
N VAL A 117 -1.77 3.49 5.59
CA VAL A 117 -1.89 3.51 7.06
C VAL A 117 -2.85 4.61 7.55
N LEU A 118 -2.81 5.80 6.96
CA LEU A 118 -3.80 6.85 7.28
C LEU A 118 -5.22 6.43 6.87
N SER A 119 -5.37 5.73 5.74
CA SER A 119 -6.66 5.16 5.33
C SER A 119 -7.14 4.08 6.29
N ALA A 120 -6.23 3.25 6.81
CA ALA A 120 -6.54 2.28 7.86
C ALA A 120 -6.97 2.97 9.16
N CYS A 121 -6.27 4.01 9.60
CA CYS A 121 -6.64 4.81 10.78
C CYS A 121 -8.04 5.42 10.62
N ARG A 122 -8.30 6.03 9.46
CA ARG A 122 -9.60 6.59 9.08
C ARG A 122 -10.73 5.57 9.19
N ASN A 123 -10.54 4.38 8.63
CA ASN A 123 -11.54 3.32 8.63
C ASN A 123 -11.69 2.67 10.02
N ALA A 124 -10.64 2.67 10.84
CA ALA A 124 -10.66 2.15 12.22
C ALA A 124 -11.13 3.19 13.26
N GLY A 125 -11.28 4.47 12.89
CA GLY A 125 -11.60 5.56 13.82
C GLY A 125 -10.45 5.94 14.76
N GLN A 126 -9.21 5.59 14.43
CA GLN A 126 -8.03 5.83 15.29
C GLN A 126 -7.46 7.23 15.06
N VAL A 127 -8.09 8.24 15.67
CA VAL A 127 -7.71 9.66 15.55
C VAL A 127 -6.29 9.93 16.03
N ALA A 128 -5.92 9.39 17.20
CA ALA A 128 -4.61 9.62 17.81
C ALA A 128 -3.47 9.07 16.93
N GLU A 129 -3.60 7.83 16.47
CA GLU A 129 -2.66 7.19 15.55
C GLU A 129 -2.60 7.94 14.22
N GLY A 130 -3.73 8.37 13.67
CA GLY A 130 -3.77 9.17 12.44
C GLY A 130 -2.90 10.42 12.54
N TYR A 131 -3.01 11.19 13.63
CA TYR A 131 -2.16 12.36 13.87
C TYR A 131 -0.69 12.01 14.05
N ALA A 132 -0.39 10.94 14.80
CA ALA A 132 0.98 10.49 15.02
C ALA A 132 1.64 10.11 13.69
N TYR A 133 0.95 9.35 12.85
CA TYR A 133 1.45 8.92 11.55
C TYR A 133 1.60 10.09 10.58
N LEU A 134 0.62 10.99 10.47
CA LEU A 134 0.75 12.20 9.64
C LEU A 134 1.99 13.02 10.02
N ARG A 135 2.25 13.18 11.33
CA ARG A 135 3.42 13.93 11.83
C ARG A 135 4.73 13.20 11.53
N SER A 136 4.77 11.88 11.69
CA SER A 136 5.96 11.06 11.41
C SER A 136 6.39 11.13 9.94
N MET A 137 5.46 11.35 9.01
CA MET A 137 5.74 11.44 7.57
C MET A 137 6.92 12.36 7.28
N GLN A 138 6.84 13.62 7.71
CA GLN A 138 7.88 14.61 7.42
C GLN A 138 9.02 14.57 8.44
N ASN A 139 8.70 14.33 9.72
CA ASN A 139 9.68 14.44 10.81
C ASN A 139 10.63 13.24 10.90
N GLU A 140 10.16 12.04 10.55
CA GLU A 140 10.92 10.81 10.69
C GLU A 140 11.31 10.21 9.33
N TYR A 141 10.41 10.30 8.34
CA TYR A 141 10.58 9.60 7.06
C TYR A 141 10.95 10.53 5.90
N GLY A 142 10.87 11.85 6.08
CA GLY A 142 11.13 12.82 5.01
C GLY A 142 10.09 12.76 3.87
N VAL A 143 8.94 12.14 4.11
CA VAL A 143 7.82 12.06 3.17
C VAL A 143 6.96 13.30 3.35
N ARG A 144 6.78 14.09 2.27
CA ARG A 144 5.94 15.29 2.31
C ARG A 144 4.46 14.88 2.30
N PRO A 145 3.64 15.30 3.28
CA PRO A 145 2.21 15.06 3.23
C PRO A 145 1.55 15.76 2.03
N THR A 146 0.74 15.01 1.29
CA THR A 146 -0.05 15.49 0.13
C THR A 146 -1.52 15.70 0.50
N ILE A 147 -2.29 16.34 -0.39
CA ILE A 147 -3.74 16.56 -0.19
C ILE A 147 -4.52 15.28 0.14
N GLN A 148 -4.07 14.13 -0.38
CA GLN A 148 -4.68 12.83 -0.07
C GLN A 148 -4.51 12.44 1.40
N HIS A 149 -3.35 12.70 1.99
CA HIS A 149 -3.07 12.40 3.40
C HIS A 149 -3.92 13.29 4.32
N TYR A 150 -3.99 14.58 4.02
CA TYR A 150 -4.85 15.51 4.77
C TYR A 150 -6.34 15.19 4.59
N GLY A 151 -6.78 14.80 3.39
CA GLY A 151 -8.14 14.35 3.14
C GLY A 151 -8.52 13.12 3.98
N CYS A 152 -7.59 12.17 4.16
CA CYS A 152 -7.80 11.02 5.06
C CYS A 152 -8.02 11.47 6.51
N MET A 153 -7.27 12.48 6.98
CA MET A 153 -7.41 13.02 8.34
C MET A 153 -8.73 13.77 8.54
N VAL A 154 -9.17 14.56 7.54
CA VAL A 154 -10.46 15.24 7.61
C VAL A 154 -11.62 14.25 7.67
N ASP A 155 -11.62 13.22 6.81
CA ASP A 155 -12.66 12.17 6.84
C ASP A 155 -12.62 11.37 8.15
N LEU A 156 -11.43 11.08 8.69
CA LEU A 156 -11.27 10.43 10.00
C LEU A 156 -11.93 11.25 11.13
N LEU A 157 -11.63 12.55 11.21
CA LEU A 157 -12.20 13.44 12.23
C LEU A 157 -13.71 13.58 12.07
N ALA A 158 -14.19 13.72 10.82
CA ALA A 158 -15.61 13.82 10.53
C ALA A 158 -16.37 12.56 10.99
N ARG A 159 -15.86 11.37 10.66
CA ARG A 159 -16.46 10.09 11.06
C ARG A 159 -16.38 9.82 12.56
N ALA A 160 -15.34 10.32 13.23
CA ALA A 160 -15.22 10.26 14.68
C ALA A 160 -16.16 11.26 15.41
N GLY A 161 -16.86 12.14 14.68
CA GLY A 161 -17.73 13.17 15.25
C GLY A 161 -17.00 14.43 15.72
N HIS A 162 -15.71 14.57 15.42
CA HIS A 162 -14.86 15.67 15.84
C HIS A 162 -14.93 16.86 14.86
N LEU A 163 -16.15 17.36 14.59
CA LEU A 163 -16.38 18.34 13.52
C LEU A 163 -15.63 19.66 13.71
N LYS A 164 -15.57 20.16 14.95
CA LYS A 164 -14.81 21.40 15.26
C LYS A 164 -13.32 21.22 15.01
N GLU A 165 -12.78 20.07 15.40
CA GLU A 165 -11.36 19.73 15.18
C GLU A 165 -11.07 19.58 13.67
N ALA A 166 -12.00 18.99 12.91
CA ALA A 166 -11.90 18.88 11.46
C ALA A 166 -11.85 20.27 10.79
N GLU A 167 -12.71 21.21 11.21
CA GLU A 167 -12.72 22.58 10.69
C GLU A 167 -11.41 23.31 11.01
N GLU A 168 -10.93 23.21 12.25
CA GLU A 168 -9.64 23.79 12.65
C GLU A 168 -8.47 23.17 11.87
N PHE A 169 -8.49 21.85 11.68
CA PHE A 169 -7.48 21.14 10.92
C PHE A 169 -7.42 21.65 9.47
N ILE A 170 -8.58 21.83 8.83
CA ILE A 170 -8.67 22.38 7.47
C ILE A 170 -8.04 23.77 7.38
N ARG A 171 -8.34 24.65 8.33
CA ARG A 171 -7.80 26.01 8.36
C ARG A 171 -6.28 26.06 8.54
N LYS A 172 -5.70 25.08 9.24
CA LYS A 172 -4.27 25.00 9.54
C LYS A 172 -3.47 24.22 8.47
N MET A 173 -4.12 23.66 7.45
CA MET A 173 -3.42 22.89 6.43
C MET A 173 -2.45 23.78 5.64
N PRO A 174 -1.20 23.34 5.41
CA PRO A 174 -0.20 24.09 4.63
C PRO A 174 -0.41 23.94 3.12
N ILE A 175 -1.63 23.65 2.67
CA ILE A 175 -1.97 23.48 1.26
C ILE A 175 -2.57 24.79 0.77
N GLU A 176 -1.90 25.44 -0.16
CA GLU A 176 -2.48 26.61 -0.82
C GLU A 176 -3.77 26.21 -1.55
N PRO A 177 -4.85 26.99 -1.42
CA PRO A 177 -6.04 26.77 -2.21
C PRO A 177 -5.69 26.85 -3.72
N MET A 178 -6.08 25.83 -4.47
CA MET A 178 -5.75 25.67 -5.90
C MET A 178 -6.27 26.81 -6.82
N TRP A 179 -6.96 27.82 -6.29
CA TRP A 179 -7.52 28.94 -7.06
C TRP A 179 -6.54 30.10 -7.30
N LEU A 180 -5.34 30.10 -6.70
CA LEU A 180 -4.32 31.14 -6.97
C LEU A 180 -3.47 30.88 -8.22
N CYS A 181 -3.64 29.75 -8.92
CA CYS A 181 -2.86 29.40 -10.11
C CYS A 181 -3.58 29.65 -11.46
N VAL A 182 -4.77 30.27 -11.47
CA VAL A 182 -5.56 30.50 -12.70
C VAL A 182 -5.56 31.96 -13.18
N GLU A 183 -4.79 32.85 -12.55
CA GLU A 183 -4.64 34.25 -12.98
C GLU A 183 -3.15 34.63 -13.13
N THR A 184 -2.49 34.12 -14.18
CA THR A 184 -1.33 34.79 -14.82
C THR A 184 -1.26 34.43 -16.30
#